data_AF-A0A942DKK2-F1
#
_entry.id   AF-A0A942DKK2-F1
#
_cell.length_a   1.000
_cell.length_b   1.000
_cell.length_c   1.000
_cell.angle_alpha   90.00
_cell.angle_beta   90.00
_cell.angle_gamma   90.00
#
_symmetry.space_group_name_H-M   'P 1'
#
loop_
_entity.id
_entity.type
_entity.pdbx_description
1 polymer ?
#
loop_
_entity_poly.entity_id
_entity_poly.type
_entity_poly.pdbx_seq_one_letter_code
_entity_poly.pdbx_strand_id
1 'polypeptide(L)'
;AIKALRIATTQQLTFDEALASLGEEHKKTQNLPSASNEITDLLLEAGVISNEQIGRALATSLETKMQMGRVLVFHREVTSQMMRAAIICALMIQEERIDMMSAIQALQAVKRTNMTIEQVLFKLDLYVEEPGQGPKLYELFAMAGFVSESDLLECLEIHVLRGRQIGQIFIEQGLITHDVLENAITLQGMIASNSIKAFHAAEALKNAHARQISIYHALGELDPPALPLVPSLSFGRLLVDAGVVCAEKLCEMQAGMELNALQVAKKMLAGGYLNDKTCVLALRAYSLNAEGFVSNKAMAEILRQCLTYNLSLTEELAKRGHFVPNRMQWIWR
;
A
#
# COMPACT_ATOMS: atom_id res chain seq x y z
N ALA A 1 10.83 17.17 -19.24
CA ALA A 1 11.61 18.11 -18.40
C ALA A 1 11.74 17.62 -16.95
N ILE A 2 10.65 17.52 -16.16
CA ILE A 2 10.74 17.11 -14.74
C ILE A 2 11.37 15.72 -14.55
N LYS A 3 10.97 14.73 -15.35
CA LYS A 3 11.58 13.38 -15.31
C LYS A 3 13.07 13.40 -15.68
N ALA A 4 13.48 14.27 -16.62
CA ALA A 4 14.87 14.43 -17.03
C ALA A 4 15.71 15.03 -15.91
N LEU A 5 15.19 16.06 -15.24
CA LEU A 5 15.82 16.66 -14.07
C LEU A 5 15.95 15.65 -12.92
N ARG A 6 14.91 14.85 -12.69
CA ARG A 6 14.92 13.79 -11.68
C ARG A 6 16.02 12.78 -11.96
N ILE A 7 16.08 12.24 -13.18
CA ILE A 7 17.12 11.29 -13.63
C ILE A 7 18.52 11.90 -13.55
N ALA A 8 18.71 13.14 -14.03
CA ALA A 8 19.99 13.84 -13.94
C ALA A 8 20.47 13.94 -12.48
N THR A 9 19.54 14.23 -11.55
CA THR A 9 19.85 14.34 -10.13
C THR A 9 20.13 12.98 -9.49
N THR A 10 19.33 11.96 -9.76
CA THR A 10 19.46 10.64 -9.10
C THR A 10 20.58 9.78 -9.68
N GLN A 11 20.86 9.89 -10.98
CA GLN A 11 21.89 9.11 -11.67
C GLN A 11 23.20 9.89 -11.86
N GLN A 12 23.30 11.11 -11.33
CA GLN A 12 24.46 12.01 -11.48
C GLN A 12 24.88 12.23 -12.95
N LEU A 13 23.90 12.35 -13.84
CA LEU A 13 24.10 12.60 -15.26
C LEU A 13 23.94 14.10 -15.58
N THR A 14 24.56 14.56 -16.66
CA THR A 14 24.23 15.89 -17.19
C THR A 14 22.79 15.92 -17.71
N PHE A 15 22.17 17.10 -17.77
CA PHE A 15 20.78 17.22 -18.25
C PHE A 15 20.61 16.70 -19.68
N ASP A 16 21.61 16.91 -20.54
CA ASP A 16 21.60 16.43 -21.93
C ASP A 16 21.74 14.91 -22.01
N GLU A 17 22.58 14.29 -21.17
CA GLU A 17 22.67 12.83 -21.03
C GLU A 17 21.39 12.23 -20.46
N ALA A 18 20.74 12.91 -19.50
CA ALA A 18 19.46 12.48 -18.94
C ALA A 18 18.30 12.62 -19.95
N LEU A 19 18.37 13.60 -20.85
CA LEU A 19 17.44 13.73 -21.99
C LEU A 19 17.69 12.62 -23.03
N ALA A 20 18.96 12.30 -23.30
CA ALA A 20 19.34 11.22 -24.20
C ALA A 20 18.93 9.85 -23.63
N SER A 21 19.14 9.61 -22.34
CA SER A 21 18.71 8.40 -21.65
C SER A 21 17.19 8.28 -21.63
N LEU A 22 16.45 9.37 -21.43
CA LEU A 22 15.00 9.36 -21.63
C LEU A 22 14.61 9.00 -23.07
N GLY A 23 15.34 9.48 -24.07
CA GLY A 23 15.10 9.16 -25.48
C GLY A 23 15.37 7.69 -25.82
N GLU A 24 16.42 7.11 -25.24
CA GLU A 24 16.81 5.69 -25.39
C GLU A 24 15.93 4.77 -24.53
N GLU A 25 15.56 5.18 -23.32
CA GLU A 25 14.57 4.51 -22.49
C GLU A 25 13.21 4.50 -23.18
N HIS A 26 12.80 5.59 -23.85
CA HIS A 26 11.58 5.59 -24.68
C HIS A 26 11.61 4.54 -25.80
N LYS A 27 12.79 4.13 -26.29
CA LYS A 27 12.93 3.02 -27.26
C LYS A 27 12.94 1.66 -26.56
N LYS A 28 13.60 1.53 -25.40
CA LYS A 28 13.63 0.28 -24.60
C LYS A 28 12.33 0.00 -23.85
N THR A 29 11.46 0.99 -23.70
CA THR A 29 10.15 0.93 -23.03
C THR A 29 8.97 0.86 -24.03
N GLN A 30 9.22 0.87 -25.34
CA GLN A 30 8.15 0.75 -26.34
C GLN A 30 7.59 -0.68 -26.41
N ASN A 31 6.49 -0.93 -25.71
CA ASN A 31 5.32 -1.45 -26.39
C ASN A 31 4.45 -0.24 -26.73
N LEU A 32 3.85 -0.21 -27.93
CA LEU A 32 2.79 0.76 -28.19
C LEU A 32 1.75 0.62 -27.07
N PRO A 33 1.19 1.71 -26.53
CA PRO A 33 -0.01 1.58 -25.72
C PRO A 33 -1.03 0.83 -26.57
N SER A 34 -1.36 -0.38 -26.13
CA SER A 34 -2.36 -1.22 -26.78
C SER A 34 -3.72 -0.85 -26.21
N ALA A 35 -4.72 -0.72 -27.08
CA ALA A 35 -6.09 -0.43 -26.67
C ALA A 35 -6.65 -1.46 -25.67
N SER A 36 -6.14 -2.69 -25.72
CA SER A 36 -6.49 -3.78 -24.81
C SER A 36 -5.23 -4.27 -24.09
N ASN A 37 -5.32 -4.27 -22.78
CA ASN A 37 -4.39 -4.86 -21.85
C ASN A 37 -5.16 -5.35 -20.60
N GLU A 38 -4.53 -6.19 -19.78
CA GLU A 38 -5.18 -6.83 -18.62
C GLU A 38 -5.88 -5.81 -17.69
N ILE A 39 -5.31 -4.62 -17.51
CA ILE A 39 -5.86 -3.58 -16.64
C ILE A 39 -7.08 -2.92 -17.30
N THR A 40 -6.99 -2.54 -18.58
CA THR A 40 -8.12 -1.92 -19.31
C THR A 40 -9.25 -2.91 -19.49
N ASP A 41 -8.94 -4.18 -19.73
CA ASP A 41 -9.92 -5.25 -19.90
C ASP A 41 -10.66 -5.49 -18.58
N LEU A 42 -9.95 -5.58 -17.45
CA LEU A 42 -10.55 -5.65 -16.11
C LEU A 42 -11.48 -4.45 -15.82
N LEU A 43 -11.04 -3.23 -16.15
CA LEU A 43 -11.83 -2.02 -15.94
C LEU A 43 -13.07 -1.99 -16.86
N LEU A 44 -12.97 -2.48 -18.09
CA LEU A 44 -14.08 -2.58 -19.04
C LEU A 44 -15.11 -3.62 -18.60
N GLU A 45 -14.66 -4.83 -18.24
CA GLU A 45 -15.52 -5.93 -17.78
C GLU A 45 -16.17 -5.65 -16.41
N ALA A 46 -15.48 -4.91 -15.53
CA ALA A 46 -16.08 -4.39 -14.30
C ALA A 46 -17.07 -3.23 -14.55
N GLY A 47 -17.21 -2.78 -15.80
CA GLY A 47 -18.07 -1.66 -16.19
C GLY A 47 -17.62 -0.32 -15.62
N VAL A 48 -16.33 -0.16 -15.30
CA VAL A 48 -15.75 1.08 -14.78
C VAL A 48 -15.52 2.08 -15.92
N ILE A 49 -15.04 1.60 -17.06
CA ILE A 49 -14.78 2.41 -18.26
C ILE A 49 -15.52 1.85 -19.48
N SER A 50 -15.61 2.64 -20.56
CA SER A 50 -16.15 2.25 -21.86
C SER A 50 -15.08 2.23 -22.96
N ASN A 51 -15.38 1.58 -24.09
CA ASN A 51 -14.48 1.57 -25.25
C ASN A 51 -14.15 2.97 -25.80
N GLU A 52 -15.10 3.92 -25.70
CA GLU A 52 -14.85 5.31 -26.09
C GLU A 52 -13.82 6.00 -25.18
N GLN A 53 -13.89 5.75 -23.87
CA GLN A 53 -12.93 6.25 -22.88
C GLN A 53 -11.54 5.67 -23.15
N ILE A 54 -11.45 4.37 -23.42
CA ILE A 54 -10.21 3.69 -23.83
C ILE A 54 -9.61 4.35 -25.09
N GLY A 55 -10.43 4.58 -26.13
CA GLY A 55 -9.97 5.20 -27.37
C GLY A 55 -9.39 6.61 -27.16
N ARG A 56 -10.05 7.44 -26.34
CA ARG A 56 -9.54 8.78 -25.98
C ARG A 56 -8.26 8.70 -25.15
N ALA A 57 -8.24 7.84 -24.13
CA ALA A 57 -7.08 7.67 -23.27
C ALA A 57 -5.87 7.15 -24.06
N LEU A 58 -6.09 6.26 -25.03
CA LEU A 58 -5.07 5.76 -25.94
C LEU A 58 -4.50 6.87 -26.83
N ALA A 59 -5.35 7.70 -27.43
CA ALA A 59 -4.91 8.81 -28.26
C ALA A 59 -4.01 9.78 -27.48
N THR A 60 -4.44 10.17 -26.27
CA THR A 60 -3.65 11.01 -25.38
C THR A 60 -2.38 10.31 -24.89
N SER A 61 -2.42 9.01 -24.61
CA SER A 61 -1.25 8.21 -24.22
C SER A 61 -0.20 8.19 -25.33
N LEU A 62 -0.61 8.02 -26.59
CA LEU A 62 0.29 8.07 -27.76
C LEU A 62 0.92 9.44 -27.95
N GLU A 63 0.15 10.51 -27.78
CA GLU A 63 0.64 11.89 -27.92
C GLU A 63 1.59 12.30 -26.79
N THR A 64 1.21 12.01 -25.54
CA THR A 64 1.93 12.45 -24.33
C THR A 64 3.01 11.46 -23.88
N LYS A 65 2.97 10.23 -24.39
CA LYS A 65 3.81 9.10 -23.97
C LYS A 65 3.63 8.70 -22.50
N MET A 66 2.50 9.08 -21.89
CA MET A 66 2.13 8.67 -20.53
C MET A 66 1.41 7.32 -20.57
N GLN A 67 1.49 6.55 -19.48
CA GLN A 67 0.75 5.28 -19.38
C GLN A 67 -0.77 5.52 -19.37
N MET A 68 -1.53 4.55 -19.88
CA MET A 68 -2.98 4.69 -20.07
C MET A 68 -3.70 4.86 -18.73
N GLY A 69 -3.31 4.13 -17.69
CA GLY A 69 -3.87 4.27 -16.35
C GLY A 69 -3.70 5.69 -15.81
N ARG A 70 -2.53 6.31 -16.03
CA ARG A 70 -2.28 7.70 -15.64
C ARG A 70 -3.17 8.69 -16.41
N VAL A 71 -3.40 8.46 -17.69
CA VAL A 71 -4.30 9.28 -18.52
C VAL A 71 -5.76 9.14 -18.06
N LEU A 72 -6.22 7.91 -17.78
CA LEU A 72 -7.58 7.63 -17.30
C LEU A 72 -7.86 8.33 -15.95
N VAL A 73 -6.87 8.34 -15.05
CA VAL A 73 -6.96 9.08 -13.78
C VAL A 73 -6.95 10.59 -14.02
N PHE A 74 -6.07 11.08 -14.91
CA PHE A 74 -5.98 12.50 -15.24
C PHE A 74 -7.27 13.06 -15.83
N HIS A 75 -7.92 12.32 -16.73
CA HIS A 75 -9.23 12.67 -17.30
C HIS A 75 -10.39 12.47 -16.31
N ARG A 76 -10.12 11.99 -15.09
CA ARG A 76 -11.13 11.65 -14.06
C ARG A 76 -12.14 10.60 -14.52
N GLU A 77 -11.77 9.79 -15.51
CA GLU A 77 -12.57 8.65 -15.96
C GLU A 77 -12.48 7.50 -14.93
N VAL A 78 -11.36 7.41 -14.21
CA VAL A 78 -11.12 6.45 -13.12
C VAL A 78 -10.52 7.19 -11.91
N THR A 79 -10.90 6.81 -10.69
CA THR A 79 -10.28 7.37 -9.47
C THR A 79 -8.93 6.68 -9.20
N SER A 80 -8.00 7.35 -8.49
CA SER A 80 -6.71 6.72 -8.10
C SER A 80 -6.90 5.41 -7.33
N GLN A 81 -7.91 5.34 -6.46
CA GLN A 81 -8.26 4.13 -5.72
C GLN A 81 -8.74 3.01 -6.63
N MET A 82 -9.58 3.32 -7.63
CA MET A 82 -10.07 2.33 -8.59
C MET A 82 -8.95 1.86 -9.53
N MET A 83 -8.08 2.77 -9.98
CA MET A 83 -6.91 2.41 -10.78
C MET A 83 -5.96 1.49 -10.00
N ARG A 84 -5.68 1.83 -8.73
CA ARG A 84 -4.90 0.97 -7.83
C ARG A 84 -5.55 -0.41 -7.69
N ALA A 85 -6.86 -0.46 -7.50
CA ALA A 85 -7.60 -1.72 -7.39
C ALA A 85 -7.43 -2.60 -8.62
N ALA A 86 -7.57 -2.03 -9.83
CA ALA A 86 -7.41 -2.75 -11.08
C ALA A 86 -5.98 -3.30 -11.27
N ILE A 87 -4.96 -2.49 -10.95
CA ILE A 87 -3.55 -2.91 -11.00
C ILE A 87 -3.28 -4.05 -10.01
N ILE A 88 -3.78 -3.96 -8.78
CA ILE A 88 -3.61 -5.03 -7.78
C ILE A 88 -4.32 -6.31 -8.22
N CYS A 89 -5.53 -6.21 -8.77
CA CYS A 89 -6.22 -7.36 -9.34
C CYS A 89 -5.42 -8.01 -10.47
N ALA A 90 -4.89 -7.23 -11.41
CA ALA A 90 -4.07 -7.75 -12.49
C ALA A 90 -2.82 -8.47 -11.97
N LEU A 91 -2.11 -7.86 -10.99
CA LEU A 91 -0.99 -8.51 -10.30
C LEU A 91 -1.37 -9.84 -9.65
N MET A 92 -2.51 -9.88 -8.95
CA MET A 92 -2.94 -11.10 -8.27
C MET A 92 -3.38 -12.20 -9.24
N ILE A 93 -3.90 -11.85 -10.42
CA ILE A 93 -4.19 -12.80 -11.50
C ILE A 93 -2.87 -13.37 -12.05
N GLN A 94 -1.87 -12.53 -12.30
CA GLN A 94 -0.54 -12.97 -12.75
C GLN A 94 0.17 -13.85 -11.71
N GLU A 95 -0.04 -13.58 -10.43
CA GLU A 95 0.45 -14.39 -9.30
C GLU A 95 -0.42 -15.65 -9.05
N GLU A 96 -1.45 -15.92 -9.87
CA GLU A 96 -2.42 -17.03 -9.73
C GLU A 96 -3.16 -17.08 -8.37
N ARG A 97 -3.28 -15.93 -7.69
CA ARG A 97 -3.91 -15.82 -6.37
C ARG A 97 -5.41 -15.65 -6.43
N ILE A 98 -5.93 -15.09 -7.52
CA ILE A 98 -7.36 -14.93 -7.82
C ILE A 98 -7.60 -15.17 -9.31
N ASP A 99 -8.81 -15.58 -9.67
CA ASP A 99 -9.24 -15.69 -11.05
C ASP A 99 -9.88 -14.38 -11.56
N MET A 100 -10.05 -14.30 -12.89
CA MET A 100 -10.62 -13.13 -13.57
C MET A 100 -12.03 -12.77 -13.07
N MET A 101 -12.88 -13.77 -12.79
CA MET A 101 -14.25 -13.49 -12.35
C MET A 101 -14.26 -12.90 -10.93
N SER A 102 -13.44 -13.43 -10.03
CA SER A 102 -13.24 -12.88 -8.69
C SER A 102 -12.71 -11.44 -8.73
N ALA A 103 -11.76 -11.15 -9.63
CA ALA A 103 -11.25 -9.80 -9.82
C ALA A 103 -12.34 -8.83 -10.30
N ILE A 104 -13.14 -9.21 -11.30
CA ILE A 104 -14.26 -8.40 -11.80
C ILE A 104 -15.28 -8.13 -10.69
N GLN A 105 -15.65 -9.17 -9.93
CA GLN A 105 -16.58 -9.04 -8.80
C GLN A 105 -16.04 -8.08 -7.74
N ALA A 106 -14.76 -8.19 -7.40
CA ALA A 106 -14.12 -7.31 -6.43
C ALA A 106 -14.08 -5.85 -6.92
N LEU A 107 -13.73 -5.61 -8.19
CA LEU A 107 -13.74 -4.26 -8.77
C LEU A 107 -15.14 -3.64 -8.81
N GLN A 108 -16.16 -4.41 -9.14
CA GLN A 108 -17.56 -3.95 -9.08
C GLN A 108 -17.99 -3.58 -7.65
N ALA A 109 -17.51 -4.32 -6.65
CA ALA A 109 -17.76 -4.00 -5.25
C ALA A 109 -16.97 -2.75 -4.79
N VAL A 110 -15.72 -2.57 -5.22
CA VAL A 110 -14.96 -1.32 -5.01
C VAL A 110 -15.66 -0.14 -5.69
N LYS A 111 -16.31 -0.32 -6.84
CA LYS A 111 -17.06 0.75 -7.51
C LYS A 111 -18.28 1.21 -6.70
N ARG A 112 -18.94 0.28 -6.01
CA ARG A 112 -20.18 0.52 -5.24
C ARG A 112 -19.92 0.95 -3.80
N THR A 113 -18.70 0.78 -3.31
CA THR A 113 -18.31 1.03 -1.91
C THR A 113 -17.11 1.97 -1.85
N ASN A 114 -16.84 2.58 -0.70
CA ASN A 114 -15.60 3.34 -0.50
C ASN A 114 -14.49 2.47 0.13
N MET A 115 -14.50 1.15 -0.11
CA MET A 115 -13.55 0.21 0.46
C MET A 115 -12.34 0.03 -0.46
N THR A 116 -11.17 -0.29 0.11
CA THR A 116 -10.00 -0.67 -0.68
C THR A 116 -10.19 -2.08 -1.25
N ILE A 117 -9.45 -2.41 -2.31
CA ILE A 117 -9.56 -3.73 -2.95
C ILE A 117 -9.27 -4.88 -1.98
N GLU A 118 -8.29 -4.70 -1.08
CA GLU A 118 -7.92 -5.69 -0.07
C GLU A 118 -9.07 -5.94 0.92
N GLN A 119 -9.78 -4.88 1.32
CA GLN A 119 -10.95 -5.00 2.20
C GLN A 119 -12.09 -5.73 1.50
N VAL A 120 -12.31 -5.44 0.22
CA VAL A 120 -13.36 -6.07 -0.57
C VAL A 120 -13.07 -7.56 -0.79
N LEU A 121 -11.83 -7.90 -1.16
CA LEU A 121 -11.40 -9.28 -1.35
C LEU A 121 -11.58 -10.12 -0.09
N PHE A 122 -11.19 -9.57 1.07
CA PHE A 122 -11.41 -10.23 2.36
C PHE A 122 -12.91 -10.37 2.70
N LYS A 123 -13.69 -9.30 2.51
CA LYS A 123 -15.13 -9.31 2.82
C LYS A 123 -15.90 -10.32 1.97
N LEU A 124 -15.51 -10.48 0.72
CA LEU A 124 -16.12 -11.43 -0.21
C LEU A 124 -15.55 -12.84 -0.11
N ASP A 125 -14.60 -13.08 0.81
CA ASP A 125 -13.87 -14.35 0.97
C ASP A 125 -13.19 -14.83 -0.32
N LEU A 126 -12.80 -13.88 -1.18
CA LEU A 126 -12.14 -14.15 -2.47
C LEU A 126 -10.64 -14.33 -2.30
N TYR A 127 -10.06 -13.66 -1.30
CA TYR A 127 -8.64 -13.76 -1.03
C TYR A 127 -8.30 -13.39 0.42
N VAL A 128 -7.44 -14.21 1.03
CA VAL A 128 -6.84 -13.94 2.33
C VAL A 128 -5.33 -14.05 2.19
N GLU A 129 -4.63 -13.02 2.66
CA GLU A 129 -3.17 -13.00 2.59
C GLU A 129 -2.52 -13.88 3.66
N GLU A 130 -1.43 -14.57 3.30
CA GLU A 130 -0.68 -15.36 4.27
C GLU A 130 -0.01 -14.47 5.33
N PRO A 131 -0.10 -14.84 6.62
CA PRO A 131 0.49 -14.05 7.69
C PRO A 131 2.02 -14.07 7.63
N GLY A 132 2.65 -12.94 7.96
CA GLY A 132 4.11 -12.81 8.02
C GLY A 132 4.77 -12.37 6.71
N GLN A 133 3.98 -12.10 5.66
CA GLN A 133 4.47 -11.42 4.48
C GLN A 133 4.74 -9.95 4.84
N GLY A 134 6.02 -9.56 4.92
CA GLY A 134 6.41 -8.17 5.14
C GLY A 134 5.97 -7.24 4.00
N PRO A 135 6.20 -5.92 4.09
CA PRO A 135 5.90 -4.99 2.99
C PRO A 135 6.57 -5.45 1.69
N LYS A 136 5.85 -5.36 0.57
CA LYS A 136 6.46 -5.47 -0.76
C LYS A 136 7.42 -4.30 -0.98
N LEU A 137 8.38 -4.46 -1.88
CA LEU A 137 9.47 -3.51 -2.08
C LEU A 137 8.95 -2.10 -2.44
N TYR A 138 7.97 -2.01 -3.32
CA TYR A 138 7.33 -0.74 -3.69
C TYR A 138 6.56 -0.10 -2.54
N GLU A 139 6.07 -0.88 -1.58
CA GLU A 139 5.41 -0.39 -0.36
C GLU A 139 6.45 0.21 0.57
N LEU A 140 7.62 -0.44 0.72
CA LEU A 140 8.73 0.08 1.50
C LEU A 140 9.28 1.39 0.92
N PHE A 141 9.38 1.51 -0.41
CA PHE A 141 9.76 2.77 -1.06
C PHE A 141 8.75 3.89 -0.83
N ALA A 142 7.46 3.59 -0.89
CA ALA A 142 6.42 4.56 -0.60
C ALA A 142 6.41 4.96 0.89
N MET A 143 6.62 4.02 1.81
CA MET A 143 6.75 4.28 3.25
C MET A 143 7.94 5.18 3.57
N ALA A 144 9.09 4.96 2.91
CA ALA A 144 10.27 5.79 3.07
C ALA A 144 10.17 7.15 2.36
N GLY A 145 9.12 7.37 1.56
CA GLY A 145 8.83 8.63 0.89
C GLY A 145 9.60 8.86 -0.41
N PHE A 146 10.20 7.81 -1.00
CA PHE A 146 10.91 7.93 -2.29
C PHE A 146 9.96 8.09 -3.47
N VAL A 147 8.75 7.54 -3.37
CA VAL A 147 7.81 7.44 -4.50
C VAL A 147 6.45 7.97 -4.12
N SER A 148 5.94 8.89 -4.95
CA SER A 148 4.59 9.43 -4.82
C SER A 148 3.54 8.40 -5.26
N GLU A 149 2.28 8.56 -4.83
CA GLU A 149 1.21 7.65 -5.27
C GLU A 149 1.05 7.62 -6.79
N SER A 150 1.15 8.77 -7.46
CA SER A 150 1.03 8.83 -8.92
C SER A 150 2.18 8.12 -9.63
N ASP A 151 3.42 8.31 -9.15
CA ASP A 151 4.59 7.63 -9.74
C ASP A 151 4.54 6.12 -9.44
N LEU A 152 4.05 5.73 -8.26
CA LEU A 152 3.89 4.33 -7.86
C LEU A 152 2.89 3.60 -8.78
N LEU A 153 1.73 4.20 -9.05
CA LEU A 153 0.72 3.59 -9.95
C LEU A 153 1.29 3.41 -11.36
N GLU A 154 2.02 4.40 -11.88
CA GLU A 154 2.67 4.29 -13.19
C GLU A 154 3.71 3.17 -13.22
N CYS A 155 4.55 3.04 -12.18
CA CYS A 155 5.55 1.98 -12.11
C CYS A 155 4.91 0.59 -12.01
N LEU A 156 3.83 0.45 -11.25
CA LEU A 156 3.10 -0.81 -11.14
C LEU A 156 2.37 -1.17 -12.44
N GLU A 157 1.82 -0.20 -13.15
CA GLU A 157 1.24 -0.40 -14.49
C GLU A 157 2.31 -0.93 -15.46
N ILE A 158 3.49 -0.32 -15.49
CA ILE A 158 4.62 -0.81 -16.31
C ILE A 158 5.03 -2.23 -15.91
N HIS A 159 5.02 -2.53 -14.61
CA HIS A 159 5.39 -3.85 -14.08
C HIS A 159 4.43 -4.94 -14.55
N VAL A 160 3.12 -4.72 -14.38
CA VAL A 160 2.07 -5.63 -14.86
C VAL A 160 2.18 -5.86 -16.36
N LEU A 161 2.32 -4.79 -17.15
CA LEU A 161 2.28 -4.88 -18.61
C LEU A 161 3.54 -5.46 -19.25
N ARG A 162 4.67 -5.49 -18.54
CA ARG A 162 5.97 -5.89 -19.11
C ARG A 162 6.63 -7.08 -18.41
N GLY A 163 6.12 -7.52 -17.26
CA GLY A 163 6.74 -8.58 -16.46
C GLY A 163 8.18 -8.26 -16.03
N ARG A 164 8.58 -6.98 -16.02
CA ARG A 164 9.93 -6.55 -15.60
C ARG A 164 10.01 -6.45 -14.09
N GLN A 165 11.20 -6.61 -13.53
CA GLN A 165 11.39 -6.46 -12.08
C GLN A 165 11.05 -5.03 -11.62
N ILE A 166 10.20 -4.92 -10.60
CA ILE A 166 9.72 -3.63 -10.09
C ILE A 166 10.86 -2.70 -9.66
N GLY A 167 11.91 -3.23 -9.02
CA GLY A 167 13.07 -2.44 -8.60
C GLY A 167 13.80 -1.76 -9.77
N GLN A 168 13.97 -2.46 -10.88
CA GLN A 168 14.59 -1.92 -12.09
C GLN A 168 13.75 -0.80 -12.71
N ILE A 169 12.42 -0.98 -12.73
CA ILE A 169 11.50 0.06 -13.22
C ILE A 169 11.68 1.35 -12.41
N PHE A 170 11.81 1.26 -11.08
CA PHE A 170 11.97 2.45 -10.24
C PHE A 170 13.28 3.19 -10.53
N ILE A 171 14.36 2.47 -10.81
CA ILE A 171 15.67 3.04 -11.18
C ILE A 171 15.60 3.73 -12.55
N GLU A 172 15.02 3.07 -13.55
CA GLU A 172 14.79 3.63 -14.90
C GLU A 172 13.91 4.89 -14.84
N GLN A 173 12.90 4.92 -13.96
CA GLN A 173 12.08 6.11 -13.76
C GLN A 173 12.80 7.24 -13.00
N GLY A 174 14.03 7.01 -12.54
CA GLY A 174 14.84 7.91 -11.74
C GLY A 174 14.29 8.16 -10.35
N LEU A 175 13.42 7.27 -9.84
CA LEU A 175 12.75 7.41 -8.54
C LEU A 175 13.64 6.97 -7.38
N ILE A 176 14.51 6.00 -7.63
CA ILE A 176 15.48 5.47 -6.67
C ILE A 176 16.83 5.25 -7.35
N THR A 177 17.89 5.12 -6.55
CA THR A 177 19.21 4.68 -7.03
C THR A 177 19.39 3.17 -6.83
N HIS A 178 20.41 2.59 -7.45
CA HIS A 178 20.81 1.19 -7.22
C HIS A 178 21.06 0.92 -5.72
N ASP A 179 21.76 1.83 -5.04
CA ASP A 179 22.05 1.70 -3.60
C ASP A 179 20.78 1.67 -2.74
N VAL A 180 19.76 2.46 -3.09
CA VAL A 180 18.47 2.45 -2.38
C VAL A 180 17.74 1.13 -2.60
N LEU A 181 17.80 0.57 -3.81
CA LEU A 181 17.23 -0.73 -4.12
C LEU A 181 17.89 -1.85 -3.30
N GLU A 182 19.22 -1.89 -3.27
CA GLU A 182 19.97 -2.91 -2.51
C GLU A 182 19.68 -2.83 -1.02
N ASN A 183 19.73 -1.62 -0.43
CA ASN A 183 19.40 -1.41 0.97
C ASN A 183 17.97 -1.84 1.30
N ALA A 184 17.00 -1.57 0.43
CA ALA A 184 15.62 -1.98 0.62
C ALA A 184 15.43 -3.51 0.59
N ILE A 185 16.16 -4.22 -0.27
CA ILE A 185 16.17 -5.69 -0.31
C ILE A 185 16.77 -6.26 0.97
N THR A 186 17.89 -5.70 1.45
CA THR A 186 18.50 -6.11 2.74
C THR A 186 17.52 -5.93 3.90
N LEU A 187 16.84 -4.79 3.96
CA LEU A 187 15.83 -4.51 4.97
C LEU A 187 14.62 -5.44 4.89
N GLN A 188 14.13 -5.76 3.69
CA GLN A 188 13.07 -6.76 3.51
C GLN A 188 13.47 -8.11 4.10
N GLY A 189 14.72 -8.54 3.91
CA GLY A 189 15.25 -9.76 4.51
C GLY A 189 15.25 -9.73 6.04
N MET A 190 15.61 -8.57 6.64
CA MET A 190 15.59 -8.38 8.10
C MET A 190 14.16 -8.32 8.68
N ILE A 191 13.19 -7.80 7.92
CA ILE A 191 11.77 -7.83 8.29
C ILE A 191 11.26 -9.27 8.23
N ALA A 192 11.60 -10.01 7.17
CA ALA A 192 11.19 -11.41 7.01
C ALA A 192 11.74 -12.32 8.12
N SER A 193 12.94 -12.02 8.64
CA SER A 193 13.51 -12.71 9.81
C SER A 193 13.01 -12.18 11.16
N ASN A 194 12.07 -11.23 11.15
CA ASN A 194 11.51 -10.56 12.33
C ASN A 194 12.56 -9.87 13.22
N SER A 195 13.71 -9.49 12.64
CA SER A 195 14.79 -8.77 13.33
C SER A 195 14.48 -7.29 13.49
N ILE A 196 13.75 -6.71 12.54
CA ILE A 196 13.31 -5.31 12.54
C ILE A 196 11.86 -5.21 12.10
N LYS A 197 11.18 -4.15 12.56
CA LYS A 197 9.81 -3.83 12.11
C LYS A 197 9.83 -3.04 10.80
N ALA A 198 8.76 -3.17 10.01
CA ALA A 198 8.64 -2.52 8.71
C ALA A 198 8.78 -0.99 8.77
N PHE A 199 8.30 -0.36 9.84
CA PHE A 199 8.41 1.09 10.05
C PHE A 199 9.87 1.52 10.25
N HIS A 200 10.60 0.87 11.16
CA HIS A 200 12.02 1.17 11.39
C HIS A 200 12.85 0.95 10.12
N ALA A 201 12.52 -0.07 9.33
CA ALA A 201 13.15 -0.28 8.04
C ALA A 201 12.93 0.90 7.07
N ALA A 202 11.70 1.38 6.93
CA ALA A 202 11.41 2.54 6.06
C ALA A 202 12.14 3.81 6.53
N GLU A 203 12.18 4.06 7.83
CA GLU A 203 12.87 5.21 8.40
C GLU A 203 14.40 5.09 8.25
N ALA A 204 14.96 3.89 8.43
CA ALA A 204 16.37 3.61 8.21
C ALA A 204 16.74 3.85 6.76
N LEU A 205 15.91 3.38 5.82
CA LEU A 205 16.15 3.57 4.40
C LEU A 205 16.14 5.07 4.01
N LYS A 206 15.17 5.82 4.56
CA LYS A 206 15.08 7.27 4.38
C LYS A 206 16.32 8.00 4.94
N ASN A 207 16.73 7.67 6.16
CA ASN A 207 17.88 8.31 6.82
C ASN A 207 19.21 7.95 6.16
N ALA A 208 19.38 6.68 5.76
CA ALA A 208 20.55 6.21 5.03
C ALA A 208 20.73 6.99 3.73
N HIS A 209 19.65 7.17 2.96
CA HIS A 209 19.71 7.95 1.72
C HIS A 209 19.92 9.45 1.96
N ALA A 210 19.19 10.05 2.91
CA ALA A 210 19.27 11.48 3.15
C ALA A 210 20.62 11.93 3.71
N ARG A 211 21.26 11.09 4.54
CA ARG A 211 22.55 11.39 5.18
C ARG A 211 23.74 10.72 4.49
N GLN A 212 23.51 9.90 3.47
CA GLN A 212 24.55 9.11 2.78
C GLN A 212 25.38 8.27 3.75
N ILE A 213 24.70 7.63 4.70
CA ILE A 213 25.28 6.73 5.70
C ILE A 213 24.92 5.28 5.39
N SER A 214 25.66 4.32 5.96
CA SER A 214 25.33 2.91 5.79
C SER A 214 23.98 2.58 6.44
N ILE A 215 23.28 1.60 5.88
CA ILE A 215 21.97 1.19 6.41
C ILE A 215 22.07 0.65 7.85
N TYR A 216 23.17 -0.01 8.18
CA TYR A 216 23.45 -0.51 9.52
C TYR A 216 23.66 0.63 10.53
N HIS A 217 24.30 1.73 10.13
CA HIS A 217 24.44 2.91 10.98
C HIS A 217 23.09 3.60 11.18
N ALA A 218 22.31 3.78 10.12
CA ALA A 218 20.97 4.34 10.21
C ALA A 218 20.05 3.51 11.13
N LEU A 219 20.14 2.18 11.06
CA LEU A 219 19.44 1.27 11.98
C LEU A 219 19.91 1.42 13.42
N GLY A 220 21.23 1.53 13.66
CA GLY A 220 21.78 1.72 15.01
C GLY A 220 21.38 3.03 15.66
N GLU A 221 21.12 4.09 14.88
CA GLU A 221 20.58 5.36 15.39
C GLU A 221 19.08 5.31 15.69
N LEU A 222 18.35 4.44 15.00
CA LEU A 222 16.91 4.24 15.16
C LEU A 222 16.56 3.29 16.30
N ASP A 223 17.57 2.66 16.91
CA ASP A 223 17.42 1.88 18.13
C ASP A 223 17.15 2.85 19.31
N PRO A 224 15.91 3.02 19.82
CA PRO A 224 15.79 3.42 21.20
C PRO A 224 16.44 2.31 22.05
N PRO A 225 17.00 2.63 23.24
CA PRO A 225 17.44 1.60 24.17
C PRO A 225 16.32 0.58 24.38
N ALA A 226 16.67 -0.66 24.75
CA ALA A 226 15.74 -1.69 25.21
C ALA A 226 14.91 -1.17 26.40
N LEU A 227 13.93 -0.32 26.12
CA LEU A 227 12.91 0.12 27.05
C LEU A 227 11.97 -1.07 27.22
N PRO A 228 11.49 -1.30 28.45
CA PRO A 228 10.72 -2.48 28.78
C PRO A 228 9.60 -2.64 27.76
N LEU A 229 9.49 -3.85 27.19
CA LEU A 229 8.43 -4.29 26.27
C LEU A 229 7.15 -3.53 26.61
N VAL A 230 6.83 -2.47 25.85
CA VAL A 230 5.54 -1.83 26.01
C VAL A 230 4.54 -2.95 25.77
N PRO A 231 3.68 -3.29 26.74
CA PRO A 231 2.76 -4.39 26.55
C PRO A 231 2.01 -4.15 25.25
N SER A 232 2.06 -5.14 24.36
CA SER A 232 1.31 -5.10 23.12
C SER A 232 -0.13 -4.75 23.49
N LEU A 233 -0.61 -3.62 22.98
CA LEU A 233 -1.96 -3.14 23.27
C LEU A 233 -2.92 -4.22 22.77
N SER A 234 -3.56 -4.96 23.66
CA SER A 234 -4.50 -6.00 23.22
C SER A 234 -5.63 -5.38 22.41
N PHE A 235 -6.18 -6.10 21.44
CA PHE A 235 -7.26 -5.59 20.59
C PHE A 235 -8.45 -5.10 21.41
N GLY A 236 -8.79 -5.83 22.48
CA GLY A 236 -9.82 -5.42 23.43
C GLY A 236 -9.49 -4.11 24.14
N ARG A 237 -8.24 -3.93 24.56
CA ARG A 237 -7.80 -2.69 25.20
C ARG A 237 -7.82 -1.51 24.23
N LEU A 238 -7.45 -1.69 22.96
CA LEU A 238 -7.58 -0.66 21.92
C LEU A 238 -9.03 -0.21 21.76
N LEU A 239 -9.99 -1.14 21.73
CA LEU A 239 -11.42 -0.80 21.62
C LEU A 239 -11.92 -0.01 22.84
N VAL A 240 -11.48 -0.37 24.04
CA VAL A 240 -11.83 0.33 25.28
C VAL A 240 -11.21 1.73 25.30
N ASP A 241 -9.93 1.85 25.01
CA ASP A 241 -9.22 3.13 25.00
C ASP A 241 -9.75 4.05 23.88
N ALA A 242 -10.20 3.51 22.75
CA ALA A 242 -10.88 4.27 21.70
C ALA A 242 -12.33 4.67 22.07
N GLY A 243 -12.90 4.10 23.14
CA GLY A 243 -14.27 4.39 23.60
C GLY A 243 -15.36 3.65 22.82
N VAL A 244 -15.01 2.55 22.14
CA VAL A 244 -15.95 1.75 21.33
C VAL A 244 -16.73 0.78 22.22
N VAL A 245 -16.08 0.21 23.24
CA VAL A 245 -16.66 -0.80 24.14
C VAL A 245 -16.29 -0.47 25.59
N CYS A 246 -17.19 -0.73 26.54
CA CYS A 246 -16.89 -0.59 27.97
C CYS A 246 -16.04 -1.76 28.49
N ALA A 247 -15.12 -1.50 29.41
CA ALA A 247 -14.23 -2.53 29.98
C ALA A 247 -15.00 -3.71 30.62
N GLU A 248 -16.11 -3.43 31.30
CA GLU A 248 -16.96 -4.44 31.96
C GLU A 248 -17.49 -5.47 30.95
N LYS A 249 -18.04 -4.99 29.83
CA LYS A 249 -18.58 -5.82 28.74
C LYS A 249 -17.50 -6.66 28.07
N LEU A 250 -16.28 -6.12 27.99
CA LEU A 250 -15.15 -6.87 27.45
C LEU A 250 -14.75 -8.04 28.36
N CYS A 251 -14.69 -7.82 29.67
CA CYS A 251 -14.38 -8.85 30.66
C CYS A 251 -15.43 -9.97 30.69
N GLU A 252 -16.72 -9.63 30.63
CA GLU A 252 -17.82 -10.61 30.58
C GLU A 252 -17.68 -11.57 29.38
N MET A 253 -17.31 -11.05 28.20
CA MET A 253 -17.23 -11.87 26.99
C MET A 253 -15.95 -12.69 26.86
N GLN A 254 -14.85 -12.22 27.45
CA GLN A 254 -13.60 -12.98 27.47
C GLN A 254 -13.69 -14.15 28.44
N ALA A 255 -14.51 -14.08 29.50
CA ALA A 255 -14.76 -15.16 30.46
C ALA A 255 -13.48 -15.87 30.95
N GLY A 256 -12.36 -15.14 31.06
CA GLY A 256 -11.05 -15.68 31.46
C GLY A 256 -10.26 -16.41 30.37
N MET A 257 -10.71 -16.42 29.11
CA MET A 257 -9.98 -16.97 27.97
C MET A 257 -9.11 -15.90 27.29
N GLU A 258 -7.85 -16.23 26.99
CA GLU A 258 -7.02 -15.46 26.06
C GLU A 258 -7.53 -15.68 24.63
N LEU A 259 -8.34 -14.73 24.15
CA LEU A 259 -8.86 -14.74 22.80
C LEU A 259 -7.97 -13.89 21.90
N ASN A 260 -7.67 -14.43 20.73
CA ASN A 260 -6.99 -13.73 19.67
C ASN A 260 -7.85 -12.56 19.13
N ALA A 261 -7.21 -11.57 18.50
CA ALA A 261 -7.89 -10.35 18.07
C ALA A 261 -9.06 -10.62 17.11
N LEU A 262 -8.92 -11.61 16.21
CA LEU A 262 -9.99 -12.05 15.32
C LEU A 262 -11.17 -12.67 16.07
N GLN A 263 -10.89 -13.48 17.10
CA GLN A 263 -11.92 -14.14 17.90
C GLN A 263 -12.70 -13.12 18.73
N VAL A 264 -12.01 -12.14 19.32
CA VAL A 264 -12.64 -11.01 20.00
C VAL A 264 -13.52 -10.23 19.03
N ALA A 265 -13.01 -9.88 17.85
CA ALA A 265 -13.77 -9.18 16.82
C ALA A 265 -15.02 -9.94 16.36
N LYS A 266 -14.93 -11.24 16.11
CA LYS A 266 -16.07 -12.09 15.73
C LYS A 266 -17.13 -12.15 16.83
N LYS A 267 -16.73 -12.33 18.09
CA LYS A 267 -17.67 -12.31 19.23
C LYS A 267 -18.34 -10.94 19.40
N MET A 268 -17.58 -9.85 19.23
CA MET A 268 -18.09 -8.47 19.34
C MET A 268 -19.08 -8.13 18.21
N LEU A 269 -18.83 -8.61 17.00
CA LEU A 269 -19.76 -8.53 15.87
C LEU A 269 -21.04 -9.32 16.17
N ALA A 270 -20.92 -10.57 16.63
CA ALA A 270 -22.07 -11.40 16.96
C ALA A 270 -22.91 -10.84 18.12
N GLY A 271 -22.27 -10.18 19.09
CA GLY A 271 -22.93 -9.49 20.20
C GLY A 271 -23.54 -8.14 19.83
N GLY A 272 -23.39 -7.66 18.59
CA GLY A 272 -23.93 -6.38 18.11
C GLY A 272 -23.22 -5.14 18.65
N TYR A 273 -22.05 -5.30 19.29
CA TYR A 273 -21.26 -4.18 19.84
C TYR A 273 -20.42 -3.48 18.77
N LEU A 274 -20.09 -4.18 17.69
CA LEU A 274 -19.39 -3.64 16.52
C LEU A 274 -20.28 -3.80 15.29
N ASN A 275 -20.14 -2.88 14.34
CA ASN A 275 -20.61 -3.07 12.97
C ASN A 275 -19.43 -3.52 12.09
N ASP A 276 -19.71 -4.04 10.89
CA ASP A 276 -18.67 -4.55 9.96
C ASP A 276 -17.59 -3.50 9.66
N LYS A 277 -18.00 -2.24 9.50
CA LYS A 277 -17.09 -1.14 9.17
C LYS A 277 -16.12 -0.83 10.33
N THR A 278 -16.64 -0.68 11.54
CA THR A 278 -15.90 -0.43 12.77
C THR A 278 -14.98 -1.60 13.09
N CYS A 279 -15.45 -2.83 12.86
CA CYS A 279 -14.64 -4.02 13.06
C CYS A 279 -13.41 -4.01 12.16
N VAL A 280 -13.57 -3.88 10.83
CA VAL A 280 -12.45 -3.84 9.88
C VAL A 280 -11.51 -2.66 10.18
N LEU A 281 -12.04 -1.51 10.57
CA LEU A 281 -11.26 -0.32 10.92
C LEU A 281 -10.42 -0.54 12.19
N ALA A 282 -11.04 -1.03 13.26
CA ALA A 282 -10.39 -1.27 14.55
C ALA A 282 -9.35 -2.37 14.44
N LEU A 283 -9.68 -3.42 13.67
CA LEU A 283 -8.74 -4.44 13.26
C LEU A 283 -7.57 -3.71 12.57
N ARG A 284 -7.75 -3.06 11.42
CA ARG A 284 -6.63 -2.40 10.74
C ARG A 284 -5.77 -1.51 11.66
N ALA A 285 -6.38 -0.72 12.55
CA ALA A 285 -5.66 0.07 13.55
C ALA A 285 -4.78 -0.78 14.51
N TYR A 286 -5.27 -1.92 15.00
CA TYR A 286 -4.48 -2.82 15.84
C TYR A 286 -3.28 -3.43 15.09
N SER A 287 -3.44 -3.87 13.84
CA SER A 287 -2.30 -4.41 13.05
C SER A 287 -1.19 -3.36 12.91
N LEU A 288 -1.57 -2.12 12.63
CA LEU A 288 -0.61 -1.01 12.47
C LEU A 288 0.08 -0.62 13.79
N ASN A 289 -0.62 -0.74 14.91
CA ASN A 289 -0.03 -0.52 16.22
C ASN A 289 0.95 -1.65 16.58
N ALA A 290 0.63 -2.90 16.27
CA ALA A 290 1.53 -4.04 16.49
C ALA A 290 2.85 -3.88 15.70
N GLU A 291 2.75 -3.42 14.45
CA GLU A 291 3.89 -3.08 13.59
C GLU A 291 4.67 -1.82 14.04
N GLY A 292 4.17 -1.09 15.04
CA GLY A 292 4.86 0.07 15.61
C GLY A 292 4.73 1.36 14.81
N PHE A 293 3.81 1.45 13.84
CA PHE A 293 3.59 2.68 13.07
C PHE A 293 3.18 3.87 13.94
N VAL A 294 2.45 3.60 15.02
CA VAL A 294 1.90 4.63 15.91
C VAL A 294 1.91 4.10 17.35
N SER A 295 2.23 4.98 18.31
CA SER A 295 2.13 4.65 19.73
C SER A 295 0.71 4.25 20.15
N ASN A 296 0.59 3.43 21.19
CA ASN A 296 -0.70 2.88 21.66
C ASN A 296 -1.74 3.99 21.92
N LYS A 297 -1.32 5.08 22.58
CA LYS A 297 -2.20 6.22 22.90
C LYS A 297 -2.67 6.94 21.64
N ALA A 298 -1.75 7.22 20.71
CA ALA A 298 -2.09 7.92 19.48
C ALA A 298 -2.95 7.04 18.55
N MET A 299 -2.75 5.72 18.52
CA MET A 299 -3.62 4.82 17.75
C MET A 299 -5.05 4.81 18.29
N ALA A 300 -5.24 4.74 19.61
CA ALA A 300 -6.57 4.80 20.21
C ALA A 300 -7.29 6.11 19.90
N GLU A 301 -6.56 7.24 19.89
CA GLU A 301 -7.11 8.55 19.50
C GLU A 301 -7.48 8.61 18.01
N ILE A 302 -6.61 8.13 17.13
CA ILE A 302 -6.87 8.06 15.68
C ILE A 302 -8.10 7.20 15.40
N LEU A 303 -8.20 6.02 16.04
CA LEU A 303 -9.36 5.15 15.90
C LEU A 303 -10.64 5.84 16.36
N ARG A 304 -10.61 6.54 17.50
CA ARG A 304 -11.75 7.32 18.00
C ARG A 304 -12.18 8.39 17.00
N GLN A 305 -11.25 9.19 16.48
CA GLN A 305 -11.53 10.24 15.50
C GLN A 305 -12.11 9.66 14.20
N CYS A 306 -11.54 8.56 13.70
CA CYS A 306 -12.05 7.90 12.49
C CYS A 306 -13.49 7.41 12.68
N LEU A 307 -13.85 6.94 13.88
CA LEU A 307 -15.20 6.48 14.20
C LEU A 307 -16.18 7.63 14.40
N THR A 308 -15.79 8.69 15.11
CA THR A 308 -16.65 9.85 15.36
C THR A 308 -16.96 10.63 14.09
N TYR A 309 -15.96 10.82 13.22
CA TYR A 309 -16.10 11.65 12.01
C TYR A 309 -16.26 10.83 10.73
N ASN A 310 -16.35 9.50 10.84
CA ASN A 310 -16.50 8.58 9.71
C ASN A 310 -15.39 8.72 8.65
N LEU A 311 -14.15 9.01 9.11
CA LEU A 311 -12.99 9.25 8.27
C LEU A 311 -12.28 7.95 7.87
N SER A 312 -11.49 8.02 6.79
CA SER A 312 -10.59 6.95 6.40
C SER A 312 -9.35 6.92 7.30
N LEU A 313 -9.01 5.73 7.82
CA LEU A 313 -7.81 5.54 8.65
C LEU A 313 -6.54 5.95 7.89
N THR A 314 -6.47 5.66 6.60
CA THR A 314 -5.31 6.02 5.76
C THR A 314 -5.14 7.52 5.66
N GLU A 315 -6.24 8.27 5.49
CA GLU A 315 -6.19 9.73 5.40
C GLU A 315 -5.76 10.37 6.72
N GLU A 316 -6.26 9.85 7.85
CA GLU A 316 -5.91 10.37 9.17
C GLU A 316 -4.45 10.07 9.55
N LEU A 317 -3.95 8.89 9.19
CA LEU A 317 -2.54 8.55 9.31
C LEU A 317 -1.66 9.44 8.42
N ALA A 318 -2.08 9.67 7.18
CA ALA A 318 -1.35 10.52 6.24
C ALA A 318 -1.25 11.97 6.72
N LYS A 319 -2.31 12.54 7.30
CA LYS A 319 -2.28 13.88 7.93
C LYS A 319 -1.26 13.99 9.05
N ARG A 320 -1.01 12.88 9.74
CA ARG A 320 -0.03 12.77 10.82
C ARG A 320 1.37 12.37 10.32
N GLY A 321 1.57 12.31 9.01
CA GLY A 321 2.86 12.01 8.37
C GLY A 321 3.19 10.52 8.27
N HIS A 322 2.23 9.63 8.58
CA HIS A 322 2.43 8.19 8.50
C HIS A 322 1.84 7.66 7.19
N PHE A 323 2.70 7.24 6.26
CA PHE A 323 2.28 6.51 5.07
C PHE A 323 2.25 5.01 5.35
N VAL A 324 1.12 4.37 5.11
CA VAL A 324 0.88 2.99 5.50
C VAL A 324 0.31 2.18 4.33
N PRO A 325 0.87 1.01 4.01
CA PRO A 325 0.35 0.13 2.96
C PRO A 325 -1.09 -0.33 3.24
N ASN A 326 -1.92 -0.41 2.20
CA ASN A 326 -3.30 -0.90 2.32
C ASN A 326 -3.37 -2.41 2.56
N ARG A 327 -2.35 -3.17 2.12
CA ARG A 327 -2.20 -4.61 2.35
C ARG A 327 -1.87 -5.00 3.78
N MET A 328 -1.35 -4.08 4.60
CA MET A 328 -1.02 -4.33 6.02
C MET A 328 -2.27 -4.38 6.93
N GLN A 329 -3.30 -5.08 6.47
CA GLN A 329 -4.48 -5.38 7.26
C GLN A 329 -4.26 -6.63 8.12
N TRP A 330 -3.19 -7.41 7.96
CA TRP A 330 -3.19 -8.82 8.36
C TRP A 330 -2.12 -9.19 9.39
N ILE A 331 -2.43 -8.99 10.67
CA ILE A 331 -1.83 -9.74 11.79
C ILE A 331 -2.95 -10.26 12.70
N TRP A 332 -4.01 -10.78 12.08
CA TRP A 332 -5.09 -11.44 12.83
C TRP A 332 -4.75 -12.91 13.03
N ARG A 333 -3.75 -13.20 13.85
CA ARG A 333 -3.74 -14.50 14.52
C ARG A 333 -4.67 -14.42 15.71
#